data_AF-A0A7W6NMX3-F1
#
_entry.id   AF-A0A7W6NMX3-F1
#
_cell.length_a   1.000
_cell.length_b   1.000
_cell.length_c   1.000
_cell.angle_alpha   90.00
_cell.angle_beta   90.00
_cell.angle_gamma   90.00
#
_symmetry.space_group_name_H-M   'P 1'
#
loop_
_entity.id
_entity.type
_entity.pdbx_description
1 polymer ?
#
loop_
_entity_poly.entity_id
_entity_poly.type
_entity_poly.pdbx_seq_one_letter_code
_entity_poly.pdbx_strand_id
1 'polypeptide(L)'
;TDYRDMTTRLALLHEKLGKLAAEKLELQEELANAPQGGSYSANVAALLGEGDSTSSTVGKRARLRELVAEERDLEQAVSIVERRRAERISPASVAACNAARPEYGKRVAVFIEALRAAKDAYNAVDEVPDALERQGAQIGYLHPVRVPFFAGNDNAMTRLIAEAKEAGHVG
;
A
#
# COMPACT_ATOMS: atom_id res chain seq x y z
N THR A 1 -4.02 -24.11 5.11
CA THR A 1 -3.36 -23.21 4.14
C THR A 1 -2.73 -22.07 4.89
N ASP A 2 -1.42 -22.08 5.03
CA ASP A 2 -0.66 -21.05 5.77
C ASP A 2 -0.91 -19.65 5.15
N TYR A 3 -0.84 -18.59 5.95
CA TYR A 3 -0.99 -17.20 5.49
C TYR A 3 0.02 -16.89 4.37
N ARG A 4 1.24 -17.42 4.50
CA ARG A 4 2.29 -17.32 3.48
C ARG A 4 1.88 -17.96 2.16
N ASP A 5 1.27 -19.15 2.19
CA ASP A 5 0.76 -19.84 0.99
C ASP A 5 -0.35 -19.03 0.30
N MET A 6 -1.22 -18.37 1.06
CA MET A 6 -2.26 -17.49 0.50
C MET A 6 -1.66 -16.25 -0.18
N THR A 7 -0.63 -15.63 0.41
CA THR A 7 0.07 -14.49 -0.19
C THR A 7 0.77 -14.90 -1.50
N THR A 8 1.42 -16.07 -1.53
CA THR A 8 2.04 -16.59 -2.76
C THR A 8 0.99 -16.88 -3.85
N ARG A 9 -0.16 -17.45 -3.48
CA ARG A 9 -1.25 -17.69 -4.43
C ARG A 9 -1.84 -16.39 -5.00
N LEU A 10 -2.01 -15.35 -4.20
CA LEU A 10 -2.49 -14.05 -4.69
C LEU A 10 -1.51 -13.43 -5.70
N ALA A 11 -0.21 -13.50 -5.43
CA ALA A 11 0.80 -13.02 -6.37
C ALA A 11 0.69 -13.75 -7.72
N LEU A 12 0.55 -15.07 -7.72
CA LEU A 12 0.37 -15.87 -8.95
C LEU A 12 -0.93 -15.55 -9.68
N LEU A 13 -2.03 -15.30 -8.98
CA LEU A 13 -3.31 -14.93 -9.59
C LEU A 13 -3.25 -13.53 -10.23
N HIS A 14 -2.62 -12.56 -9.57
CA HIS A 14 -2.42 -11.23 -10.13
C HIS A 14 -1.48 -11.24 -11.34
N GLU A 15 -0.43 -12.07 -11.32
CA GLU A 15 0.43 -12.25 -12.49
C GLU A 15 -0.35 -12.80 -13.69
N LYS A 16 -1.25 -13.78 -13.46
CA LYS A 16 -2.12 -14.33 -14.51
C LYS A 16 -3.10 -13.29 -15.05
N LEU A 17 -3.74 -12.51 -14.16
CA LEU A 17 -4.61 -11.41 -14.57
C LEU A 17 -3.86 -10.37 -15.42
N GLY A 18 -2.63 -10.03 -15.05
CA GLY A 18 -1.79 -9.11 -15.83
C GLY A 18 -1.48 -9.62 -17.24
N LYS A 19 -1.16 -10.92 -17.38
CA LYS A 19 -0.92 -11.56 -18.68
C LYS A 19 -2.19 -11.58 -19.54
N LEU A 20 -3.33 -11.92 -18.94
CA LEU A 20 -4.62 -11.96 -19.61
C LEU A 20 -5.04 -10.56 -20.10
N ALA A 21 -4.87 -9.53 -19.26
CA ALA A 21 -5.16 -8.15 -19.63
C ALA A 21 -4.31 -7.68 -20.83
N ALA A 22 -3.04 -8.07 -20.89
CA ALA A 22 -2.17 -7.78 -22.03
C ALA A 22 -2.65 -8.48 -23.32
N GLU A 23 -2.96 -9.78 -23.25
CA GLU A 23 -3.48 -10.56 -24.39
C GLU A 23 -4.82 -10.00 -24.91
N LYS A 24 -5.70 -9.58 -23.98
CA LYS A 24 -6.99 -8.97 -24.29
C LYS A 24 -6.81 -7.63 -25.02
N LEU A 25 -5.87 -6.79 -24.57
CA LEU A 25 -5.57 -5.52 -25.20
C LEU A 25 -5.02 -5.73 -26.62
N GLU A 26 -4.07 -6.65 -26.78
CA GLU A 26 -3.48 -6.99 -28.08
C GLU A 26 -4.55 -7.48 -29.07
N LEU A 27 -5.41 -8.42 -28.67
CA LEU A 27 -6.49 -8.91 -29.52
C LEU A 27 -7.52 -7.84 -29.86
N GLN A 28 -7.79 -6.90 -28.95
CA GLN A 28 -8.68 -5.76 -29.21
C GLN A 28 -8.09 -4.80 -30.25
N GLU A 29 -6.80 -4.48 -30.14
CA GLU A 29 -6.08 -3.65 -31.11
C GLU A 29 -6.02 -4.32 -32.49
N GLU A 30 -5.72 -5.61 -32.54
CA GLU A 30 -5.72 -6.38 -33.79
C GLU A 30 -7.10 -6.44 -34.45
N LEU A 31 -8.17 -6.56 -33.66
CA LEU A 31 -9.54 -6.55 -34.18
C LEU A 31 -9.99 -5.15 -34.62
N ALA A 32 -9.51 -4.09 -33.98
CA ALA A 32 -9.79 -2.70 -34.36
C ALA A 32 -9.06 -2.29 -35.64
N ASN A 33 -7.84 -2.80 -35.84
CA ASN A 33 -7.01 -2.53 -37.01
C ASN A 33 -7.21 -3.54 -38.15
N ALA A 34 -8.05 -4.57 -37.94
CA ALA A 34 -8.39 -5.51 -38.99
C ALA A 34 -9.06 -4.78 -40.16
N PRO A 35 -8.68 -5.05 -41.42
CA PRO A 35 -9.35 -4.46 -42.56
C PRO A 35 -10.84 -4.77 -42.47
N GLN A 36 -11.69 -3.75 -42.66
CA GLN A 36 -13.13 -3.96 -42.80
C GLN A 36 -13.37 -4.69 -44.12
N GLY A 37 -13.20 -6.01 -44.10
CA GLY A 37 -13.63 -6.89 -45.18
C GLY A 37 -15.09 -6.56 -45.46
N GLY A 38 -15.39 -6.27 -46.73
CA GLY A 38 -16.71 -5.82 -47.16
C GLY A 38 -17.82 -6.75 -46.68
N SER A 39 -19.05 -6.24 -46.73
CA SER A 39 -20.32 -6.81 -46.24
C SER A 39 -20.71 -8.21 -46.79
N TYR A 40 -19.78 -9.16 -46.88
CA TYR A 40 -19.96 -10.46 -47.52
C TYR A 40 -19.18 -11.55 -46.77
N SER A 41 -19.66 -12.79 -46.90
CA SER A 41 -19.15 -13.96 -46.17
C SER A 41 -17.72 -14.36 -46.59
N ALA A 42 -17.02 -15.11 -45.72
CA ALA A 42 -15.68 -15.64 -45.98
C ALA A 42 -15.54 -16.39 -47.33
N ASN A 43 -16.58 -17.14 -47.73
CA ASN A 43 -16.61 -17.83 -49.03
C ASN A 43 -16.57 -16.86 -50.22
N VAL A 44 -17.15 -15.67 -50.09
CA VAL A 44 -17.14 -14.63 -51.13
C VAL A 44 -15.78 -13.95 -51.19
N ALA A 45 -15.16 -13.66 -50.05
CA ALA A 45 -13.79 -13.13 -50.00
C ALA A 45 -12.79 -14.11 -50.65
N ALA A 46 -12.88 -15.40 -50.33
CA ALA A 46 -12.07 -16.46 -50.93
C ALA A 46 -12.26 -16.55 -52.46
N LEU A 47 -13.49 -16.36 -52.96
CA LEU A 47 -13.78 -16.32 -54.40
C LEU A 47 -13.25 -15.03 -55.08
N LEU A 48 -13.11 -13.93 -54.35
CA LEU A 48 -12.57 -12.66 -54.84
C LEU A 48 -11.03 -12.60 -54.78
N GLY A 49 -10.37 -13.64 -54.27
CA GLY A 49 -8.91 -13.66 -54.10
C GLY A 49 -8.43 -12.77 -52.95
N GLU A 50 -9.35 -12.21 -52.17
CA GLU A 50 -9.08 -11.51 -50.92
C GLU A 50 -8.96 -12.59 -49.83
N GLY A 51 -7.75 -12.83 -49.32
CA GLY A 51 -7.51 -13.89 -48.33
C GLY A 51 -8.45 -13.83 -47.12
N ASP A 52 -8.59 -14.97 -46.41
CA ASP A 52 -9.53 -15.32 -45.32
C ASP A 52 -9.54 -14.41 -44.05
N SER A 53 -9.56 -13.10 -44.24
CA SER A 53 -9.64 -12.07 -43.20
C SER A 53 -10.89 -12.19 -42.32
N THR A 54 -11.98 -12.77 -42.85
CA THR A 54 -13.21 -13.04 -42.09
C THR A 54 -13.06 -14.23 -41.14
N SER A 55 -12.28 -15.25 -41.48
CA SER A 55 -12.05 -16.44 -40.63
C SER A 55 -11.16 -16.09 -39.44
N SER A 56 -10.12 -15.28 -39.67
CA SER A 56 -9.16 -14.85 -38.63
C SER A 56 -9.81 -13.93 -37.59
N THR A 57 -10.71 -13.03 -37.99
CA THR A 57 -11.43 -12.13 -37.06
C THR A 57 -12.47 -12.87 -36.21
N VAL A 58 -13.12 -13.92 -36.74
CA VAL A 58 -14.05 -14.77 -35.98
C VAL A 58 -13.30 -15.55 -34.89
N GLY A 59 -12.14 -16.13 -35.20
CA GLY A 59 -11.29 -16.83 -34.22
C GLY A 59 -10.80 -15.90 -33.10
N LYS A 60 -10.35 -14.69 -33.44
CA LYS A 60 -9.93 -13.69 -32.45
C LYS A 60 -11.07 -13.23 -31.53
N ARG A 61 -12.29 -13.07 -32.07
CA ARG A 61 -13.49 -12.76 -31.25
C ARG A 61 -13.88 -13.90 -30.32
N ALA A 62 -13.72 -15.16 -30.74
CA ALA A 62 -13.96 -16.32 -29.88
C ALA A 62 -12.94 -16.35 -28.73
N ARG A 63 -11.64 -16.15 -29.03
CA ARG A 63 -10.58 -16.06 -28.02
C ARG A 63 -10.84 -14.93 -27.02
N LEU A 64 -11.27 -13.75 -27.49
CA LEU A 64 -11.61 -12.63 -26.62
C LEU A 64 -12.72 -12.99 -25.60
N ARG A 65 -13.73 -13.77 -26.01
CA ARG A 65 -14.79 -14.23 -25.10
C ARG A 65 -14.27 -15.22 -24.06
N GLU A 66 -13.36 -16.12 -24.45
CA GLU A 66 -12.70 -17.04 -23.52
C GLU A 66 -11.87 -16.27 -22.47
N LEU A 67 -11.09 -15.28 -22.91
CA LEU A 67 -10.30 -14.44 -22.00
C LEU A 67 -11.20 -13.68 -21.01
N VAL A 68 -12.33 -13.13 -21.44
CA VAL A 68 -13.28 -12.47 -20.54
C VAL A 68 -13.86 -13.44 -19.50
N ALA A 69 -14.11 -14.70 -19.89
CA ALA A 69 -14.57 -15.71 -18.95
C ALA A 69 -13.46 -16.09 -17.94
N GLU A 70 -12.23 -16.28 -18.41
CA GLU A 70 -11.07 -16.61 -17.57
C GLU A 70 -10.71 -15.46 -16.61
N GLU A 71 -10.84 -14.20 -17.06
CA GLU A 71 -10.66 -12.99 -16.23
C GLU A 71 -11.64 -13.00 -15.05
N ARG A 72 -12.92 -13.25 -15.32
CA ARG A 72 -13.96 -13.32 -14.30
C ARG A 72 -13.69 -14.44 -13.28
N ASP A 73 -13.27 -15.61 -13.74
CA ASP A 73 -12.94 -16.74 -12.87
C ASP A 73 -11.72 -16.43 -12.00
N LEU A 74 -10.70 -15.77 -12.56
CA LEU A 74 -9.52 -15.33 -11.84
C LEU A 74 -9.83 -14.24 -10.80
N GLU A 75 -10.66 -13.25 -11.14
CA GLU A 75 -11.14 -12.23 -10.20
C GLU A 75 -11.92 -12.86 -9.03
N GLN A 76 -12.77 -13.84 -9.33
CA GLN A 76 -13.49 -14.58 -8.29
C GLN A 76 -12.53 -15.37 -7.41
N ALA A 77 -11.50 -16.01 -8.00
CA ALA A 77 -10.47 -16.72 -7.25
C ALA A 77 -9.68 -15.78 -6.34
N VAL A 78 -9.30 -14.58 -6.83
CA VAL A 78 -8.64 -13.53 -6.03
C VAL A 78 -9.52 -13.17 -4.84
N SER A 79 -10.77 -12.81 -5.08
CA SER A 79 -11.72 -12.42 -4.02
C SER A 79 -11.86 -13.50 -2.93
N ILE A 80 -11.95 -14.77 -3.33
CA ILE A 80 -12.04 -15.89 -2.38
C ILE A 80 -10.76 -16.03 -1.55
N VAL A 81 -9.58 -15.90 -2.17
CA VAL A 81 -8.30 -16.03 -1.46
C VAL A 81 -8.07 -14.82 -0.54
N GLU A 82 -8.42 -13.62 -0.97
CA GLU A 82 -8.36 -12.41 -0.14
C GLU A 82 -9.27 -12.52 1.07
N ARG A 83 -10.53 -12.93 0.88
CA ARG A 83 -11.47 -13.17 1.98
C ARG A 83 -10.91 -14.21 2.96
N ARG A 84 -10.41 -15.34 2.46
CA ARG A 84 -9.80 -16.38 3.31
C ARG A 84 -8.53 -15.92 4.01
N ARG A 85 -7.74 -15.04 3.38
CA ARG A 85 -6.54 -14.43 3.96
C ARG A 85 -6.92 -13.45 5.06
N ALA A 86 -7.96 -12.64 4.87
CA ALA A 86 -8.50 -11.73 5.87
C ALA A 86 -9.12 -12.48 7.06
N GLU A 87 -9.90 -13.53 6.81
CA GLU A 87 -10.42 -14.45 7.85
C GLU A 87 -9.28 -15.14 8.62
N ARG A 88 -8.12 -15.31 7.99
CA ARG A 88 -6.88 -15.84 8.61
C ARG A 88 -5.93 -14.76 9.12
N ILE A 89 -6.25 -13.47 9.04
CA ILE A 89 -5.65 -12.46 9.93
C ILE A 89 -6.22 -12.79 11.32
N SER A 90 -5.53 -13.74 11.94
CA SER A 90 -6.12 -14.79 12.76
C SER A 90 -6.15 -14.39 14.24
N PRO A 91 -6.98 -15.05 15.07
CA PRO A 91 -6.78 -15.13 16.51
C PRO A 91 -5.32 -15.35 16.94
N ALA A 92 -4.47 -15.95 16.10
CA ALA A 92 -3.03 -16.08 16.32
C ALA A 92 -2.26 -14.75 16.20
N SER A 93 -2.63 -13.87 15.26
CA SER A 93 -2.09 -12.49 15.19
C SER A 93 -2.54 -11.69 16.40
N VAL A 94 -3.82 -11.79 16.75
CA VAL A 94 -4.38 -11.19 17.98
C VAL A 94 -3.68 -11.74 19.23
N ALA A 95 -3.46 -13.06 19.31
CA ALA A 95 -2.75 -13.70 20.40
C ALA A 95 -1.28 -13.29 20.46
N ALA A 96 -0.60 -13.17 19.33
CA ALA A 96 0.77 -12.69 19.26
C ALA A 96 0.88 -11.24 19.73
N CYS A 97 -0.01 -10.35 19.24
CA CYS A 97 -0.07 -8.97 19.69
C CYS A 97 -0.43 -8.87 21.18
N ASN A 98 -1.39 -9.66 21.66
CA ASN A 98 -1.75 -9.70 23.08
C ASN A 98 -0.61 -10.22 23.96
N ALA A 99 0.14 -11.22 23.50
CA ALA A 99 1.31 -11.74 24.20
C ALA A 99 2.45 -10.71 24.23
N ALA A 100 2.63 -9.93 23.15
CA ALA A 100 3.64 -8.89 23.06
C ALA A 100 3.26 -7.58 23.76
N ARG A 101 1.96 -7.29 23.92
CA ARG A 101 1.42 -6.01 24.43
C ARG A 101 2.02 -5.57 25.76
N PRO A 102 2.22 -6.44 26.78
CA PRO A 102 2.82 -6.01 28.05
C PRO A 102 4.27 -5.55 27.91
N GLU A 103 5.08 -6.30 27.14
CA GLU A 103 6.49 -5.97 26.91
C GLU A 103 6.63 -4.74 26.01
N TYR A 104 5.79 -4.63 24.98
CA TYR A 104 5.70 -3.43 24.15
C TYR A 104 5.36 -2.19 24.99
N GLY A 105 4.33 -2.28 25.85
CA GLY A 105 3.94 -1.19 26.75
C GLY A 105 5.07 -0.76 27.68
N LYS A 106 5.82 -1.70 28.28
CA LYS A 106 7.01 -1.38 29.09
C LYS A 106 8.06 -0.62 28.29
N ARG A 107 8.35 -1.05 27.06
CA ARG A 107 9.34 -0.38 26.19
C ARG A 107 8.89 1.02 25.78
N VAL A 108 7.61 1.18 25.47
CA VAL A 108 7.01 2.50 25.20
C VAL A 108 7.13 3.39 26.44
N ALA A 109 6.82 2.89 27.64
CA ALA A 109 6.95 3.67 28.87
C ALA A 109 8.40 4.14 29.09
N VAL A 110 9.38 3.24 28.96
CA VAL A 110 10.81 3.60 29.07
C VAL A 110 11.21 4.64 28.02
N PHE A 111 10.72 4.51 26.79
CA PHE A 111 10.99 5.48 25.74
C PHE A 111 10.40 6.86 26.06
N ILE A 112 9.17 6.91 26.54
CA ILE A 112 8.51 8.17 26.95
C ILE A 112 9.27 8.83 28.11
N GLU A 113 9.71 8.08 29.11
CA GLU A 113 10.51 8.62 30.21
C GLU A 113 11.86 9.18 29.73
N ALA A 114 12.53 8.50 28.79
CA ALA A 114 13.74 9.03 28.17
C ALA A 114 13.48 10.35 27.41
N LEU A 115 12.34 10.46 26.71
CA LEU A 115 11.94 11.70 26.05
C LEU A 115 11.62 12.82 27.05
N ARG A 116 11.02 12.51 28.21
CA ARG A 116 10.84 13.49 29.30
C ARG A 116 12.16 14.08 29.76
N ALA A 117 13.11 13.21 30.09
CA ALA A 117 14.45 13.65 30.47
C ALA A 117 15.13 14.48 29.38
N ALA A 118 14.96 14.10 28.10
CA ALA A 118 15.49 14.85 26.96
C ALA A 118 14.82 16.24 26.83
N LYS A 119 13.52 16.35 27.08
CA LYS A 119 12.79 17.64 27.08
C LYS A 119 13.22 18.53 28.22
N ASP A 120 13.43 17.97 29.41
CA ASP A 120 13.93 18.74 30.55
C ASP A 120 15.33 19.29 30.26
N ALA A 121 16.22 18.47 29.67
CA ALA A 121 17.52 18.92 29.20
C ALA A 121 17.42 19.97 28.09
N TYR A 122 16.49 19.80 27.13
CA TYR A 122 16.24 20.78 26.08
C TYR A 122 15.76 22.13 26.65
N ASN A 123 14.84 22.11 27.61
CA ASN A 123 14.36 23.32 28.29
C ASN A 123 15.49 24.04 29.01
N ALA A 124 16.35 23.31 29.71
CA ALA A 124 17.52 23.89 30.38
C ALA A 124 18.48 24.57 29.39
N VAL A 125 18.62 24.04 28.17
CA VAL A 125 19.40 24.70 27.10
C VAL A 125 18.66 25.94 26.56
N ASP A 126 17.35 25.86 26.36
CA ASP A 126 16.53 26.97 25.84
C ASP A 126 16.43 28.14 26.84
N GLU A 127 16.60 27.89 28.14
CA GLU A 127 16.65 28.91 29.19
C GLU A 127 17.93 29.76 29.20
N VAL A 128 19.05 29.25 28.64
CA VAL A 128 20.35 29.94 28.68
C VAL A 128 20.33 31.27 27.91
N PRO A 129 19.87 31.34 26.65
CA PRO A 129 19.73 32.60 25.94
C PRO A 129 18.87 33.62 26.72
N ASP A 130 17.72 33.21 27.23
CA ASP A 130 16.82 34.07 27.99
C ASP A 130 17.47 34.63 29.26
N ALA A 131 18.29 33.82 29.95
CA ALA A 131 19.02 34.25 31.13
C ALA A 131 20.13 35.27 30.80
N LEU A 132 20.83 35.08 29.67
CA LEU A 132 21.85 36.00 29.19
C LEU A 132 21.25 37.34 28.73
N GLU A 133 20.13 37.30 28.00
CA GLU A 133 19.41 38.51 27.58
C GLU A 133 18.94 39.34 28.79
N ARG A 134 18.42 38.68 29.83
CA ARG A 134 18.04 39.33 31.09
C ARG A 134 19.21 40.05 31.79
N GLN A 135 20.45 39.61 31.56
CA GLN A 135 21.67 40.26 32.06
C GLN A 135 22.23 41.31 31.10
N GLY A 136 21.54 41.60 30.00
CA GLY A 136 21.97 42.56 28.99
C GLY A 136 23.08 42.04 28.07
N ALA A 137 23.33 40.73 28.05
CA ALA A 137 24.32 40.16 27.15
C ALA A 137 23.75 40.05 25.72
N GLN A 138 24.61 40.34 24.73
CA GLN A 138 24.26 40.17 23.32
C GLN A 138 24.37 38.70 22.92
N ILE A 139 23.23 38.01 22.79
CA ILE A 139 23.18 36.57 22.51
C ILE A 139 23.45 36.19 21.04
N GLY A 140 23.71 37.14 20.15
CA GLY A 140 23.95 36.88 18.73
C GLY A 140 25.14 35.94 18.42
N TYR A 141 26.02 35.73 19.40
CA TYR A 141 27.14 34.79 19.33
C TYR A 141 26.78 33.37 19.80
N LEU A 142 25.58 33.19 20.37
CA LEU A 142 25.03 31.90 20.80
C LEU A 142 23.86 31.54 19.89
N HIS A 143 24.13 30.79 18.83
CA HIS A 143 23.07 30.40 17.90
C HIS A 143 22.07 29.44 18.59
N PRO A 144 20.77 29.75 18.63
CA PRO A 144 19.80 28.92 19.32
C PRO A 144 19.57 27.61 18.54
N VAL A 145 19.65 26.48 19.24
CA VAL A 145 19.33 25.16 18.67
C VAL A 145 17.88 24.84 19.00
N ARG A 146 16.95 25.25 18.12
CA ARG A 146 15.52 24.97 18.30
C ARG A 146 15.12 23.70 17.57
N VAL A 147 14.62 22.72 18.32
CA VAL A 147 14.13 21.45 17.75
C VAL A 147 12.60 21.46 17.80
N PRO A 148 11.88 21.50 16.66
CA PRO A 148 10.41 21.59 16.64
C PRO A 148 9.70 20.45 17.39
N PHE A 149 10.36 19.30 17.53
CA PHE A 149 9.84 18.17 18.30
C PHE A 149 9.64 18.51 19.78
N PHE A 150 10.53 19.33 20.34
CA PHE A 150 10.50 19.77 21.75
C PHE A 150 10.04 21.22 21.92
N ALA A 151 10.16 22.09 20.92
CA ALA A 151 9.88 23.52 21.05
C ALA A 151 8.37 23.82 21.17
N GLY A 152 8.02 24.76 22.06
CA GLY A 152 6.64 25.20 22.27
C GLY A 152 5.81 24.29 23.20
N ASN A 153 4.58 24.73 23.49
CA ASN A 153 3.66 24.06 24.43
C ASN A 153 2.83 22.93 23.79
N ASP A 154 2.46 23.06 22.52
CA ASP A 154 1.86 21.99 21.71
C ASP A 154 2.87 21.55 20.66
N ASN A 155 3.61 20.50 20.98
CA ASN A 155 4.68 19.98 20.15
C ASN A 155 4.48 18.48 19.88
N ALA A 156 5.32 17.92 19.01
CA ALA A 156 5.20 16.52 18.62
C ALA A 156 5.39 15.57 19.81
N MET A 157 6.21 15.94 20.80
CA MET A 157 6.38 15.15 22.02
C MET A 157 5.12 15.13 22.90
N THR A 158 4.46 16.27 23.10
CA THR A 158 3.23 16.32 23.92
C THR A 158 2.12 15.48 23.29
N ARG A 159 2.01 15.50 21.95
CA ARG A 159 1.07 14.65 21.21
C ARG A 159 1.42 13.16 21.33
N LEU A 160 2.69 12.81 21.17
CA LEU A 160 3.16 11.43 21.34
C LEU A 160 2.89 10.88 22.76
N ILE A 161 3.07 11.71 23.80
CA ILE A 161 2.74 11.34 25.18
C ILE A 161 1.24 11.14 25.34
N ALA A 162 0.41 12.02 24.76
CA ALA A 162 -1.04 11.88 24.80
C ALA A 162 -1.50 10.57 24.13
N GLU A 163 -0.97 10.26 22.95
CA GLU A 163 -1.25 8.99 22.25
C GLU A 163 -0.82 7.78 23.08
N ALA A 164 0.35 7.83 23.72
CA ALA A 164 0.82 6.74 24.59
C ALA A 164 -0.06 6.57 25.84
N LYS A 165 -0.64 7.66 26.39
CA LYS A 165 -1.62 7.62 27.49
C LYS A 165 -2.95 7.02 27.04
N GLU A 166 -3.48 7.47 25.90
CA GLU A 166 -4.71 6.94 25.31
C GLU A 166 -4.60 5.44 25.00
N ALA A 167 -3.42 5.00 24.55
CA ALA A 167 -3.12 3.58 24.32
C ALA A 167 -2.87 2.78 25.61
N GLY A 168 -2.88 3.40 26.79
CA GLY A 168 -2.67 2.76 28.09
C GLY A 168 -1.23 2.30 28.33
N HIS A 169 -0.26 2.87 27.62
CA HIS A 169 1.17 2.53 27.76
C HIS A 169 1.88 3.33 28.86
N VAL A 170 1.35 4.48 29.24
CA VAL A 170 1.90 5.37 30.28
C VAL A 170 0.77 5.94 31.16
N GLY A 171 1.07 6.17 32.45
CA GLY A 171 0.19 6.83 33.42
C GLY A 171 0.28 8.36 33.39
#